data_AF-A0A1E5IHE6-F1
#
_entry.id   AF-A0A1E5IHE6-F1
#
_cell.length_a   1.000
_cell.length_b   1.000
_cell.length_c   1.000
_cell.angle_alpha   90.00
_cell.angle_beta   90.00
_cell.angle_gamma   90.00
#
_symmetry.space_group_name_H-M   'P 1'
#
loop_
_entity.id
_entity.type
_entity.pdbx_description
1 polymer ?
#
loop_
_entity_poly.entity_id
_entity_poly.type
_entity_poly.pdbx_seq_one_letter_code
_entity_poly.pdbx_strand_id
1 'polypeptide(L)'
;MDKKRFKIRYVIFLAVLLVLAFNEGNRTLVRRFFEQNKLKKDIENALNENDLLKERICYLENEPSYLERMVRSELKVTAPGEIEYRFS
;
A
#
# COMPACT_ATOMS: atom_id res chain seq x y z
N MET A 1 -21.02 -39.26 -28.65
CA MET A 1 -20.05 -38.14 -28.61
C MET A 1 -18.63 -38.70 -28.63
N ASP A 2 -17.94 -38.53 -29.76
CA ASP A 2 -16.67 -39.21 -30.05
C ASP A 2 -15.53 -38.77 -29.13
N LYS A 3 -15.13 -39.65 -28.19
CA LYS A 3 -14.02 -39.45 -27.24
C LYS A 3 -12.71 -38.97 -27.90
N LYS A 4 -12.49 -39.33 -29.17
CA LYS A 4 -11.33 -38.87 -29.98
C LYS A 4 -11.35 -37.36 -30.25
N ARG A 5 -12.52 -36.78 -30.57
CA ARG A 5 -12.65 -35.32 -30.82
C ARG A 5 -12.40 -34.51 -29.56
N PHE A 6 -12.75 -35.07 -28.40
CA PHE A 6 -12.51 -34.46 -27.09
C PHE A 6 -11.02 -34.41 -26.77
N LYS A 7 -10.28 -35.51 -26.96
CA LYS A 7 -8.82 -35.55 -26.77
C LYS A 7 -8.09 -34.57 -27.67
N ILE A 8 -8.49 -34.46 -28.94
CA ILE A 8 -7.89 -33.52 -29.90
C ILE A 8 -8.10 -32.06 -29.46
N ARG A 9 -9.29 -31.71 -28.96
CA ARG A 9 -9.55 -30.36 -28.42
C ARG A 9 -8.63 -30.02 -27.24
N TYR A 10 -8.41 -30.96 -26.32
CA TYR A 10 -7.47 -30.75 -25.21
C TYR A 10 -6.03 -30.57 -25.67
N VAL A 11 -5.60 -31.33 -26.68
CA VAL A 11 -4.24 -31.19 -27.25
C VAL A 11 -4.07 -29.81 -27.91
N ILE A 12 -5.07 -29.35 -28.68
CA ILE A 12 -5.04 -28.02 -29.29
C ILE A 12 -5.03 -26.93 -28.21
N PHE A 13 -5.86 -27.08 -27.17
CA PHE A 13 -5.91 -26.13 -26.05
C PHE A 13 -4.56 -26.05 -25.32
N LEU A 14 -3.93 -27.21 -25.08
CA LEU A 14 -2.63 -27.30 -24.44
C LEU A 14 -1.51 -26.70 -25.31
N ALA A 15 -1.56 -26.89 -26.63
CA ALA A 15 -0.64 -26.26 -27.57
C ALA A 15 -0.75 -24.73 -27.55
N VAL A 16 -1.98 -24.19 -27.52
CA VAL A 16 -2.23 -22.74 -27.41
C VAL A 16 -1.69 -22.19 -26.08
N LEU A 17 -1.93 -22.89 -24.97
CA LEU A 17 -1.37 -22.50 -23.67
C LEU A 17 0.15 -22.46 -23.67
N LEU A 18 0.81 -23.45 -24.30
CA LEU A 18 2.26 -23.48 -24.41
C LEU A 18 2.79 -22.31 -25.24
N VAL A 19 2.16 -22.00 -26.38
CA VAL A 19 2.55 -20.85 -27.21
C VAL A 19 2.39 -19.53 -26.44
N LEU A 20 1.29 -19.38 -25.69
CA LEU A 20 1.09 -18.20 -24.84
C LEU A 20 2.11 -18.13 -23.69
N ALA A 21 2.52 -19.25 -23.11
CA ALA A 21 3.47 -19.30 -22.01
C ALA A 21 4.93 -19.08 -22.45
N PHE A 22 5.29 -19.53 -23.66
CA PHE A 22 6.62 -19.35 -24.26
C PHE A 22 6.80 -17.99 -24.94
N ASN A 23 5.71 -17.27 -25.21
CA ASN A 23 5.81 -15.90 -25.71
C ASN A 23 6.32 -14.96 -24.61
N GLU A 24 7.55 -14.49 -24.73
CA GLU A 24 8.18 -13.53 -23.82
C GLU A 24 7.35 -12.25 -23.64
N GLY A 25 6.56 -11.87 -24.65
CA GLY A 25 5.63 -10.74 -24.59
C GLY A 25 4.55 -10.92 -23.52
N ASN A 26 4.03 -12.13 -23.33
CA ASN A 26 2.99 -12.38 -22.33
C ASN A 26 3.55 -12.34 -20.90
N ARG A 27 4.74 -12.90 -20.70
CA ARG A 27 5.43 -12.84 -19.39
C ARG A 27 5.74 -11.40 -18.99
N THR A 28 6.21 -10.58 -19.93
CA THR A 28 6.51 -9.17 -19.67
C THR A 28 5.24 -8.35 -19.41
N LEU A 29 4.14 -8.63 -20.11
CA LEU A 29 2.83 -8.01 -19.85
C LEU A 29 2.30 -8.35 -18.45
N VAL A 30 2.32 -9.63 -18.07
CA VAL A 30 1.87 -10.06 -16.73
C VAL A 30 2.72 -9.40 -15.65
N ARG A 31 4.06 -9.41 -15.81
CA ARG A 31 4.95 -8.72 -14.87
C ARG A 31 4.62 -7.23 -14.77
N ARG A 32 4.51 -6.54 -15.91
CA ARG A 32 4.15 -5.10 -15.95
C ARG A 32 2.80 -4.82 -15.31
N PHE A 33 1.82 -5.71 -15.46
CA PHE A 33 0.52 -5.56 -14.82
C PHE A 33 0.61 -5.61 -13.29
N PHE A 34 1.37 -6.58 -12.75
CA PHE A 34 1.62 -6.66 -11.31
C PHE A 34 2.39 -5.45 -10.79
N GLU A 35 3.45 -5.04 -11.49
CA GLU A 35 4.23 -3.85 -11.13
C GLU A 35 3.36 -2.59 -11.14
N GLN A 36 2.52 -2.40 -12.17
CA GLN A 36 1.60 -1.26 -12.23
C GLN A 36 0.59 -1.25 -11.08
N ASN A 37 0.03 -2.41 -10.73
CA ASN A 37 -0.89 -2.50 -9.60
C ASN A 37 -0.20 -2.22 -8.26
N LYS A 38 1.04 -2.68 -8.10
CA LYS A 38 1.85 -2.34 -6.92
C LYS A 38 2.10 -0.84 -6.86
N LEU A 39 2.57 -0.25 -7.95
CA LEU A 39 2.87 1.17 -8.03
C LEU A 39 1.64 2.05 -7.76
N LYS A 40 0.47 1.65 -8.26
CA LYS A 40 -0.80 2.34 -7.98
C LYS A 40 -1.14 2.34 -6.49
N LYS A 41 -0.99 1.20 -5.82
CA LYS A 41 -1.21 1.11 -4.36
C LYS A 41 -0.21 1.95 -3.59
N ASP A 42 1.05 1.94 -3.99
CA ASP A 42 2.09 2.74 -3.35
C ASP A 42 1.80 4.25 -3.48
N ILE A 43 1.32 4.70 -4.66
CA ILE A 43 0.89 6.08 -4.89
C ILE A 43 -0.32 6.43 -4.02
N GLU A 44 -1.33 5.57 -3.97
CA GLU A 44 -2.53 5.78 -3.15
C GLU A 44 -2.18 5.90 -1.66
N ASN A 45 -1.32 5.02 -1.16
CA ASN A 45 -0.83 5.09 0.22
C ASN A 45 -0.07 6.38 0.49
N ALA A 46 0.85 6.77 -0.41
CA ALA A 46 1.63 7.99 -0.26
C ALA A 46 0.75 9.25 -0.28
N LEU A 47 -0.31 9.27 -1.09
CA LEU A 47 -1.28 10.37 -1.12
C LEU A 47 -2.06 10.46 0.20
N ASN A 48 -2.55 9.32 0.70
CA ASN A 48 -3.25 9.27 1.98
C ASN A 48 -2.35 9.72 3.14
N GLU A 49 -1.10 9.26 3.18
CA GLU A 49 -0.11 9.72 4.17
C GLU A 49 0.15 11.22 4.06
N ASN A 50 0.26 11.74 2.83
CA ASN A 50 0.48 13.16 2.59
C ASN A 50 -0.68 14.01 3.11
N ASP A 51 -1.92 13.58 2.88
CA ASP A 51 -3.11 14.31 3.33
C ASP A 51 -3.26 14.28 4.86
N LEU A 52 -2.97 13.13 5.51
CA LEU A 52 -2.91 13.04 6.96
C LEU A 52 -1.83 13.95 7.56
N LEU A 53 -0.66 14.03 6.92
CA LEU A 53 0.42 14.91 7.36
C LEU A 53 0.07 16.38 7.21
N LYS A 54 -0.58 16.77 6.10
CA LYS A 54 -1.09 18.13 5.91
C LYS A 54 -2.10 18.52 6.98
N GLU A 55 -3.04 17.63 7.28
CA GLU A 55 -4.01 17.84 8.34
C GLU A 55 -3.31 18.01 9.70
N ARG A 56 -2.33 17.15 10.00
CA ARG A 56 -1.53 17.26 11.23
C ARG A 56 -0.77 18.59 11.31
N ILE A 57 -0.15 19.04 10.23
CA ILE A 57 0.53 20.34 10.16
C ILE A 57 -0.48 21.48 10.43
N CYS A 58 -1.65 21.43 9.82
CA CYS A 58 -2.70 22.44 10.02
C CYS A 58 -3.09 22.57 11.51
N TYR A 59 -3.29 21.45 12.21
CA TYR A 59 -3.59 21.49 13.65
C TYR A 59 -2.41 22.00 14.48
N LEU A 60 -1.17 21.66 14.13
CA LEU A 60 0.01 22.15 14.84
C LEU A 60 0.20 23.65 14.68
N GLU A 61 -0.10 24.20 13.51
CA GLU A 61 0.04 25.64 13.22
C GLU A 61 -1.10 26.47 13.84
N ASN A 62 -2.33 25.95 13.81
CA ASN A 62 -3.51 26.73 14.19
C ASN A 62 -3.99 26.47 15.63
N GLU A 63 -3.63 25.34 16.25
CA GLU A 63 -4.05 24.98 17.60
C GLU A 63 -2.86 24.78 18.55
N PRO A 64 -2.45 25.81 19.31
CA PRO A 64 -1.32 25.70 20.24
C PRO A 64 -1.54 24.64 21.35
N SER A 65 -2.78 24.41 21.76
CA SER A 65 -3.14 23.33 22.70
C SER A 65 -2.90 21.93 22.13
N TYR A 66 -3.04 21.77 20.81
CA TYR A 66 -2.77 20.50 20.14
C TYR A 66 -1.26 20.23 20.12
N LEU A 67 -0.46 21.25 19.79
CA LEU A 67 1.01 21.19 19.83
C LEU A 67 1.53 20.87 21.23
N GLU A 68 1.03 21.56 22.26
CA GLU A 68 1.46 21.34 23.64
C GLU A 68 1.15 19.91 24.11
N ARG A 69 -0.05 19.40 23.83
CA ARG A 69 -0.44 18.01 24.15
C ARG A 69 0.47 16.99 23.44
N MET A 70 0.78 17.23 22.16
CA MET A 70 1.67 16.36 21.39
C MET A 70 3.07 16.32 21.99
N VAL A 71 3.65 17.50 22.26
CA VAL A 71 4.97 17.66 22.90
C VAL A 71 5.02 16.98 24.26
N ARG A 72 4.00 17.16 25.11
CA ARG A 72 3.90 16.47 26.41
C ARG A 72 3.87 14.95 26.26
N SER A 73 3.15 14.43 25.26
CA SER A 73 3.02 12.98 25.02
C SER A 73 4.28 12.34 24.43
N GLU A 74 4.91 12.99 23.44
CA GLU A 74 6.05 12.42 22.70
C GLU A 74 7.38 12.64 23.42
N LEU A 75 7.57 13.83 24.00
CA LEU A 75 8.83 14.23 24.64
C LEU A 75 8.81 14.06 26.17
N LYS A 76 7.66 13.65 26.75
CA LYS A 76 7.46 13.51 28.21
C LYS A 76 7.88 14.76 28.99
N VAL A 77 7.71 15.94 28.39
CA VAL A 77 8.02 17.22 29.02
C VAL A 77 6.82 17.71 29.82
N THR A 78 7.07 18.29 30.98
CA THR A 78 6.08 18.98 31.80
C THR A 78 6.11 20.48 31.50
N ALA A 79 4.95 21.14 31.60
CA ALA A 79 4.90 22.59 31.39
C ALA A 79 5.66 23.32 32.52
N PRO A 80 6.23 24.51 32.24
CA PRO A 80 6.89 25.30 33.27
C PRO A 80 5.92 25.62 34.41
N GLY A 81 6.19 25.07 35.60
CA GLY A 81 5.36 25.22 36.80
C GLY A 81 4.53 23.98 37.19
N GLU A 82 4.50 22.92 36.38
CA GLU A 82 3.86 21.65 36.75
C GLU A 82 4.78 20.76 37.60
N ILE A 83 4.21 20.14 38.65
CA ILE A 83 4.92 19.25 39.57
C ILE A 83 4.71 17.80 39.11
N GLU A 84 5.79 17.08 38.78
CA GLU A 84 5.75 15.64 38.45
C GLU A 84 5.54 14.82 39.73
N TYR A 85 4.35 14.26 39.92
CA TYR A 85 4.08 13.33 41.02
C TYR A 85 4.57 11.92 40.67
N ARG A 86 5.68 11.49 41.28
CA ARG A 86 6.15 10.10 41.22
C ARG A 86 5.57 9.33 42.41
N PHE A 87 4.53 8.54 42.16
CA PHE A 87 4.03 7.58 43.13
C PHE A 87 4.92 6.34 43.09
N SER A 88 5.76 6.17 44.13
CA SER A 88 6.56 4.96 44.38
C SER A 88 5.72 3.87 45.02
#